data_AF-A0A7J9DSW4-F1
#
_entry.id   AF-A0A7J9DSW4-F1
#
_cell.length_a   1.000
_cell.length_b   1.000
_cell.length_c   1.000
_cell.angle_alpha   90.00
_cell.angle_beta   90.00
_cell.angle_gamma   90.00
#
_symmetry.space_group_name_H-M   'P 1'
#
loop_
_entity.id
_entity.type
_entity.pdbx_description
1 polymer ?
#
loop_
_entity_poly.entity_id
_entity_poly.type
_entity_poly.pdbx_seq_one_letter_code
_entity_poly.pdbx_strand_id
1 'polypeptide(L)'
;SSFFVNSSRIGESIEISTVAFKTTLNLISNTIFSVDYADPSSNTALEFREILQVIKEELGKANFGDLFPTLAKLDLQGIRRRMAIHSKKMMNIFDKEIDNRSELRKMNDYILAQEFLDTLLQISEDDNEELDRNLIKHLFFDLFTAGTDTTTSTLEWAMAELHPPVPFLLPRKAEVDIKIHNFVIPKGAQFREVLESKIDVKGTNFGLVPFGGGRRICPGLPLAIRMLPLM
;
A
#
# COMPACT_ATOMS: atom_id res chain seq x y z
N SER A 1 -2.45 -0.16 19.78
CA SER A 1 -1.77 -1.23 20.52
C SER A 1 -2.69 -2.08 21.41
N SER A 2 -3.83 -1.55 21.90
CA SER A 2 -4.76 -2.30 22.78
C SER A 2 -5.42 -3.53 22.13
N PHE A 3 -5.68 -3.50 20.81
CA PHE A 3 -6.33 -4.59 20.09
C PHE A 3 -5.54 -5.92 20.15
N PHE A 4 -4.27 -5.92 19.75
CA PHE A 4 -3.41 -7.11 19.81
C PHE A 4 -3.23 -7.65 21.23
N VAL A 5 -3.07 -6.77 22.22
CA VAL A 5 -2.94 -7.16 23.63
C VAL A 5 -4.22 -7.83 24.13
N ASN A 6 -5.39 -7.31 23.74
CA ASN A 6 -6.68 -7.90 24.11
C ASN A 6 -6.90 -9.24 23.43
N SER A 7 -6.71 -9.34 22.11
CA SER A 7 -6.85 -10.60 21.36
C SER A 7 -5.87 -11.69 21.86
N SER A 8 -4.64 -11.30 22.21
CA SER A 8 -3.66 -12.20 22.83
C SER A 8 -4.13 -12.71 24.20
N ARG A 9 -4.71 -11.83 25.03
CA ARG A 9 -5.23 -12.22 26.37
C ARG A 9 -6.39 -13.20 26.30
N ILE A 10 -7.25 -13.09 25.30
CA ILE A 10 -8.42 -13.96 25.11
C ILE A 10 -8.14 -15.18 24.22
N GLY A 11 -6.94 -15.25 23.61
CA GLY A 11 -6.54 -16.36 22.74
C GLY A 11 -7.27 -16.38 21.39
N GLU A 12 -7.75 -15.23 20.91
CA GLU A 12 -8.50 -15.12 19.66
C GLU A 12 -7.56 -14.98 18.45
N SER A 13 -7.89 -15.67 17.36
CA SER A 13 -7.18 -15.55 16.09
C SER A 13 -7.41 -14.17 15.46
N ILE A 14 -6.35 -13.58 14.91
CA ILE A 14 -6.41 -12.27 14.24
C ILE A 14 -6.25 -12.48 12.74
N GLU A 15 -7.12 -11.86 11.95
CA GLU A 15 -6.94 -11.76 10.51
C GLU A 15 -5.90 -10.68 10.20
N ILE A 16 -4.68 -11.10 9.84
CA ILE A 16 -3.53 -10.20 9.59
C ILE A 16 -3.85 -9.19 8.49
N SER A 17 -4.51 -9.60 7.40
CA SER A 17 -4.86 -8.71 6.28
C SER A 17 -5.75 -7.53 6.74
N THR A 18 -6.72 -7.79 7.62
CA THR A 18 -7.61 -6.76 8.17
C THR A 18 -6.86 -5.77 9.05
N VAL A 19 -5.95 -6.26 9.91
CA VAL A 19 -5.19 -5.39 10.80
C VAL A 19 -4.13 -4.61 10.04
N ALA A 20 -3.42 -5.27 9.12
CA ALA A 20 -2.48 -4.64 8.20
C ALA A 20 -3.15 -3.51 7.43
N PHE A 21 -4.31 -3.78 6.83
CA PHE A 21 -5.09 -2.79 6.09
C PHE A 21 -5.44 -1.57 6.94
N LYS A 22 -6.03 -1.78 8.13
CA LYS A 22 -6.43 -0.67 9.01
C LYS A 22 -5.23 0.15 9.46
N THR A 23 -4.14 -0.50 9.85
CA THR A 23 -2.91 0.19 10.27
C THR A 23 -2.30 0.97 9.11
N THR A 24 -2.21 0.38 7.91
CA THR A 24 -1.65 1.05 6.72
C THR A 24 -2.52 2.23 6.31
N LEU A 25 -3.83 2.06 6.24
CA LEU A 25 -4.77 3.13 5.91
C LEU A 25 -4.63 4.28 6.90
N ASN A 26 -4.56 3.97 8.20
CA ASN A 26 -4.43 4.97 9.25
C ASN A 26 -3.10 5.73 9.20
N LEU A 27 -2.00 5.03 8.93
CA LEU A 27 -0.69 5.65 8.78
C LEU A 27 -0.66 6.61 7.59
N ILE A 28 -1.21 6.20 6.45
CA ILE A 28 -1.30 7.05 5.25
C ILE A 28 -2.23 8.23 5.50
N SER A 29 -3.42 8.01 6.07
CA SER A 29 -4.39 9.08 6.34
C SER A 29 -3.90 10.08 7.39
N ASN A 30 -3.21 9.65 8.44
CA ASN A 30 -2.57 10.56 9.39
C ASN A 30 -1.44 11.35 8.75
N THR A 31 -0.62 10.71 7.90
CA THR A 31 0.51 11.40 7.26
C THR A 31 0.04 12.48 6.28
N ILE A 32 -1.05 12.22 5.55
CA ILE A 32 -1.52 13.10 4.47
C ILE A 32 -2.54 14.13 4.97
N PHE A 33 -3.50 13.68 5.78
CA PHE A 33 -4.67 14.47 6.19
C PHE A 33 -4.71 14.78 7.69
N SER A 34 -3.83 14.17 8.49
CA SER A 34 -3.92 14.20 9.97
C SER A 34 -5.26 13.65 10.49
N VAL A 35 -5.82 12.65 9.79
CA VAL A 35 -7.10 12.02 10.15
C VAL A 35 -6.91 10.54 10.48
N ASP A 36 -7.53 10.08 11.57
CA ASP A 36 -7.61 8.66 11.93
C ASP A 36 -8.77 7.98 11.20
N TYR A 37 -8.46 7.31 10.09
CA TYR A 37 -9.45 6.54 9.34
C TYR A 37 -9.76 5.17 9.96
N ALA A 38 -8.96 4.71 10.91
CA ALA A 38 -9.16 3.44 11.59
C ALA A 38 -9.88 3.59 12.94
N ASP A 39 -10.46 4.76 13.23
CA ASP A 39 -11.29 4.99 14.40
C ASP A 39 -12.40 3.93 14.49
N PRO A 40 -12.46 3.12 15.58
CA PRO A 40 -13.52 2.13 15.79
C PRO A 40 -14.94 2.71 15.82
N SER A 41 -15.09 4.01 16.07
CA SER A 41 -16.38 4.69 16.07
C SER A 41 -16.91 5.03 14.65
N SER A 42 -16.04 4.95 13.64
CA SER A 42 -16.34 5.28 12.26
C SER A 42 -16.31 4.06 11.33
N ASN A 43 -17.13 4.10 10.28
CA ASN A 43 -17.12 3.10 9.21
C ASN A 43 -16.16 3.46 8.06
N THR A 44 -15.42 4.57 8.13
CA THR A 44 -14.56 5.06 7.04
C THR A 44 -13.58 3.99 6.53
N ALA A 45 -12.89 3.27 7.43
CA ALA A 45 -11.98 2.20 7.01
C ALA A 45 -12.68 1.06 6.26
N LEU A 46 -13.92 0.71 6.65
CA LEU A 46 -14.70 -0.33 5.98
C LEU A 46 -15.13 0.13 4.59
N GLU A 47 -15.68 1.35 4.49
CA GLU A 47 -16.05 1.96 3.20
C GLU A 47 -14.84 2.03 2.25
N PHE A 48 -13.68 2.44 2.77
CA PHE A 48 -12.45 2.51 1.99
C PHE A 48 -12.00 1.12 1.50
N ARG A 49 -12.08 0.10 2.37
CA ARG A 49 -11.71 -1.28 2.01
C ARG A 49 -12.61 -1.84 0.92
N GLU A 50 -13.92 -1.65 1.03
CA GLU A 50 -14.89 -2.12 0.03
C GLU A 50 -14.65 -1.47 -1.33
N ILE A 51 -14.39 -0.15 -1.36
CA ILE A 51 -14.07 0.56 -2.60
C ILE A 51 -12.76 0.03 -3.20
N LEU A 52 -11.70 -0.12 -2.40
CA LEU A 52 -10.42 -0.63 -2.86
C LEU A 52 -10.49 -2.06 -3.37
N GLN A 53 -11.28 -2.92 -2.72
CA GLN A 53 -11.46 -4.29 -3.15
C GLN A 53 -12.04 -4.34 -4.58
N VAL A 54 -13.07 -3.54 -4.86
CA VAL A 54 -13.65 -3.49 -6.20
C VAL A 54 -12.66 -2.91 -7.22
N ILE A 55 -11.93 -1.85 -6.87
CA ILE A 55 -10.89 -1.28 -7.76
C ILE A 55 -9.85 -2.34 -8.10
N LYS A 56 -9.35 -3.07 -7.10
CA LYS A 56 -8.38 -4.16 -7.29
C LYS A 56 -8.91 -5.27 -8.18
N GLU A 57 -10.14 -5.72 -7.95
CA GLU A 57 -10.78 -6.75 -8.77
C GLU A 57 -10.94 -6.31 -10.22
N GLU A 58 -11.28 -5.04 -10.47
CA GLU A 58 -11.37 -4.50 -11.82
C GLU A 58 -10.00 -4.30 -12.48
N LEU A 59 -8.97 -3.86 -11.74
CA LEU A 59 -7.59 -3.73 -12.24
C LEU A 59 -6.95 -5.07 -12.57
N GLY A 60 -7.32 -6.14 -11.85
CA GLY A 60 -6.80 -7.49 -12.05
C GLY A 60 -7.43 -8.25 -13.22
N LYS A 61 -8.52 -7.74 -13.81
CA LYS A 61 -9.21 -8.39 -14.94
C LYS A 61 -8.50 -8.07 -16.25
N ALA A 62 -8.31 -9.10 -17.08
CA ALA A 62 -7.93 -8.88 -18.47
C ALA A 62 -9.02 -8.05 -19.17
N ASN A 63 -8.63 -6.92 -19.77
CA ASN A 63 -9.54 -5.99 -20.41
C ASN A 63 -9.39 -6.05 -21.93
N PHE A 64 -10.46 -6.46 -22.62
CA PHE A 64 -10.47 -6.54 -24.09
C PHE A 64 -10.25 -5.18 -24.76
N GLY A 65 -10.60 -4.07 -24.09
CA GLY A 65 -10.32 -2.72 -24.60
C GLY A 65 -8.82 -2.43 -24.75
N ASP A 66 -7.98 -3.08 -23.93
CA ASP A 66 -6.52 -2.90 -23.97
C ASP A 66 -5.87 -3.75 -25.07
N LEU A 67 -6.48 -4.90 -25.39
CA LEU A 67 -6.03 -5.78 -26.48
C LEU A 67 -6.59 -5.36 -27.85
N PHE A 68 -7.80 -4.80 -27.88
CA PHE A 68 -8.52 -4.41 -29.10
C PHE A 68 -9.00 -2.95 -28.98
N PRO A 69 -8.14 -1.96 -29.31
CA PRO A 69 -8.44 -0.54 -29.11
C PRO A 69 -9.71 -0.05 -29.81
N THR A 70 -10.09 -0.65 -30.93
CA THR A 70 -11.31 -0.31 -31.67
C THR A 70 -12.60 -0.66 -30.90
N LEU A 71 -12.57 -1.66 -30.02
CA LEU A 71 -13.69 -2.07 -29.17
C LEU A 71 -13.68 -1.40 -27.79
N ALA A 72 -12.62 -0.66 -27.45
CA ALA A 72 -12.43 -0.05 -26.13
C ALA A 72 -13.53 0.94 -25.71
N LYS A 73 -14.26 1.52 -26.67
CA LYS A 73 -15.39 2.43 -26.41
C LYS A 73 -16.67 1.71 -26.00
N LEU A 74 -16.81 0.42 -26.33
CA LEU A 74 -18.01 -0.35 -26.03
C LEU A 74 -18.08 -0.79 -24.56
N ASP A 75 -16.92 -0.82 -23.87
CA ASP A 75 -16.80 -1.30 -22.49
C ASP A 75 -17.53 -2.65 -22.28
N LEU A 76 -17.23 -3.64 -23.14
CA LEU A 76 -17.96 -4.92 -23.21
C LEU A 76 -18.02 -5.66 -21.88
N GLN A 77 -16.99 -5.51 -21.04
CA GLN A 77 -16.90 -6.14 -19.73
C GLN A 77 -17.46 -5.24 -18.61
N GLY A 78 -17.84 -3.99 -18.91
CA GLY A 78 -18.29 -3.00 -17.94
C GLY A 78 -17.22 -2.55 -16.95
N ILE A 79 -15.94 -2.83 -17.24
CA ILE A 79 -14.80 -2.54 -16.34
C ILE A 79 -14.67 -1.04 -16.18
N ARG A 80 -14.73 -0.27 -17.27
CA ARG A 80 -14.60 1.19 -17.21
C ARG A 80 -15.74 1.81 -16.42
N ARG A 81 -16.97 1.34 -16.64
CA ARG A 81 -18.15 1.81 -15.89
C ARG A 81 -18.05 1.52 -14.40
N ARG A 82 -17.69 0.29 -13.99
CA ARG A 82 -17.55 -0.06 -12.57
C ARG A 82 -16.39 0.68 -11.91
N MET A 83 -15.26 0.80 -12.60
CA MET A 83 -14.12 1.60 -12.15
C MET A 83 -14.54 3.06 -11.89
N ALA A 84 -15.20 3.70 -12.85
CA ALA A 84 -15.64 5.09 -12.71
C ALA A 84 -16.56 5.33 -11.49
N ILE A 85 -17.45 4.38 -11.19
CA ILE A 85 -18.34 4.46 -10.01
C ILE A 85 -17.52 4.43 -8.71
N HIS A 86 -16.58 3.49 -8.58
CA HIS A 86 -15.81 3.30 -7.35
C HIS A 86 -14.74 4.38 -7.19
N SER A 87 -14.07 4.79 -8.28
CA SER A 87 -13.19 5.96 -8.28
C SER A 87 -13.95 7.21 -7.86
N LYS A 88 -15.19 7.44 -8.33
CA LYS A 88 -15.99 8.59 -7.89
C LYS A 88 -16.28 8.57 -6.39
N LYS A 89 -16.61 7.40 -5.82
CA LYS A 89 -16.80 7.27 -4.36
C LYS A 89 -15.52 7.64 -3.59
N MET A 90 -14.37 7.17 -4.06
CA MET A 90 -13.08 7.50 -3.45
C MET A 90 -12.75 9.00 -3.58
N MET A 91 -12.97 9.58 -4.75
CA MET A 91 -12.77 11.02 -4.96
C MET A 91 -13.64 11.86 -4.03
N ASN A 92 -14.88 11.44 -3.76
CA ASN A 92 -15.76 12.14 -2.81
C ASN A 92 -15.22 12.11 -1.37
N ILE A 93 -14.48 11.07 -0.97
CA ILE A 93 -13.81 11.03 0.35
C ILE A 93 -12.71 12.10 0.39
N PHE A 94 -11.86 12.15 -0.64
CA PHE A 94 -10.81 13.16 -0.73
C PHE A 94 -11.36 14.58 -0.86
N ASP A 95 -12.47 14.77 -1.57
CA ASP A 95 -13.18 16.04 -1.63
C ASP A 95 -13.53 16.53 -0.22
N LYS A 96 -14.11 15.66 0.62
CA LYS A 96 -14.45 16.01 2.01
C LYS A 96 -13.23 16.43 2.82
N GLU A 97 -12.11 15.72 2.71
CA GLU A 97 -10.90 16.08 3.47
C GLU A 97 -10.29 17.40 3.01
N ILE A 98 -10.25 17.63 1.71
CA ILE A 98 -9.77 18.90 1.14
C ILE A 98 -10.67 20.05 1.59
N ASP A 99 -11.99 19.87 1.56
CA ASP A 99 -12.96 20.89 1.96
C ASP A 99 -12.86 21.18 3.46
N ASN A 100 -12.83 20.13 4.30
CA ASN A 100 -12.61 20.25 5.74
C ASN A 100 -11.33 21.04 6.04
N ARG A 101 -10.23 20.71 5.35
CA ARG A 101 -8.95 21.41 5.54
C ARG A 101 -9.02 22.87 5.09
N SER A 102 -9.65 23.12 3.96
CA SER A 102 -9.80 24.48 3.42
C SER A 102 -10.61 25.38 4.36
N GLU A 103 -11.61 24.84 5.05
CA GLU A 103 -12.35 25.59 6.08
C GLU A 103 -11.51 25.83 7.34
N LEU A 104 -10.74 24.84 7.81
CA LEU A 104 -9.84 25.00 8.95
C LEU A 104 -8.78 26.09 8.71
N ARG A 105 -8.22 26.17 7.51
CA ARG A 105 -7.22 27.19 7.12
C ARG A 105 -7.75 28.63 7.17
N LYS A 106 -9.08 28.83 7.18
CA LYS A 106 -9.70 30.15 7.34
C LYS A 106 -9.82 30.60 8.80
N MET A 107 -9.56 29.71 9.76
CA MET A 107 -9.65 30.04 11.18
C MET A 107 -8.40 30.79 11.64
N ASN A 108 -8.58 31.87 12.42
CA ASN A 108 -7.51 32.78 12.83
C ASN A 108 -6.38 32.14 13.65
N ASP A 109 -6.66 31.03 14.35
CA ASP A 109 -5.69 30.32 15.19
C ASP A 109 -5.06 29.10 14.47
N TYR A 110 -5.34 28.92 13.17
CA TYR A 110 -4.78 27.80 12.42
C TYR A 110 -3.30 28.03 12.16
N ILE A 111 -2.46 27.29 12.88
CA ILE A 111 -1.04 27.19 12.57
C ILE A 111 -0.96 26.35 11.31
N LEU A 112 -0.49 26.96 10.21
CA LEU A 112 -0.20 26.26 8.97
C LEU A 112 0.87 25.20 9.29
N ALA A 113 0.40 24.01 9.63
CA ALA A 113 1.27 22.91 9.93
C ALA A 113 1.96 22.57 8.60
N GLN A 114 3.23 22.15 8.64
CA GLN A 114 3.93 21.62 7.47
C GLN A 114 3.39 20.23 7.10
N GLU A 115 2.07 20.10 7.09
CA GLU A 115 1.36 18.89 6.73
C GLU A 115 1.32 18.78 5.21
N PHE A 116 1.23 17.54 4.75
CA PHE A 116 1.32 17.24 3.33
C PHE A 116 0.19 17.90 2.54
N LEU A 117 -1.06 17.82 3.02
CA LEU A 117 -2.19 18.48 2.37
C LEU A 117 -2.06 20.02 2.38
N ASP A 118 -1.62 20.64 3.48
CA ASP A 118 -1.43 22.09 3.53
C ASP A 118 -0.40 22.57 2.52
N THR A 119 0.71 21.82 2.40
CA THR A 119 1.76 22.11 1.42
C THR A 119 1.22 22.04 -0.01
N LEU A 120 0.41 21.02 -0.34
CA LEU A 120 -0.18 20.89 -1.67
C LEU A 120 -1.20 22.00 -1.96
N LEU A 121 -2.02 22.38 -0.99
CA LEU A 121 -2.98 23.47 -1.16
C LEU A 121 -2.27 24.82 -1.32
N GLN A 122 -1.19 25.06 -0.57
CA GLN A 122 -0.37 26.26 -0.73
C GLN A 122 0.26 26.33 -2.13
N ILE A 123 0.84 25.23 -2.62
CA ILE A 123 1.39 25.18 -3.99
C ILE A 123 0.29 25.43 -5.04
N SER A 124 -0.92 24.93 -4.81
CA SER A 124 -2.07 25.16 -5.69
C SER A 124 -2.58 26.60 -5.68
N GLU A 125 -2.33 27.35 -4.61
CA GLU A 125 -2.73 28.76 -4.47
C GLU A 125 -1.68 29.73 -5.03
N ASP A 126 -0.40 29.33 -5.08
CA ASP A 126 0.74 30.14 -5.54
C ASP A 126 0.80 30.38 -7.08
N ASP A 127 -0.35 30.43 -7.76
CA ASP A 127 -0.55 30.91 -9.14
C ASP A 127 0.31 30.26 -10.26
N ASN A 128 0.79 29.03 -10.05
CA ASN A 128 1.70 28.35 -10.99
C ASN A 128 1.06 27.43 -12.03
N GLU A 129 -0.28 27.37 -12.18
CA GLU A 129 -1.06 26.51 -13.11
C GLU A 129 -0.76 24.99 -13.11
N GLU A 130 0.31 24.52 -12.46
CA GLU A 130 0.79 23.13 -12.52
C GLU A 130 0.05 22.17 -11.59
N LEU A 131 -0.47 22.65 -10.47
CA LEU A 131 -1.15 21.85 -9.46
C LEU A 131 -2.53 22.44 -9.14
N ASP A 132 -3.57 21.80 -9.67
CA ASP A 132 -4.96 22.15 -9.34
C ASP A 132 -5.56 21.14 -8.34
N ARG A 133 -6.75 21.51 -7.82
CA ARG A 133 -7.51 20.65 -6.90
C ARG A 133 -7.79 19.26 -7.48
N ASN A 134 -7.96 19.13 -8.79
CA ASN A 134 -8.20 17.82 -9.41
C ASN A 134 -6.94 16.96 -9.37
N LEU A 135 -5.78 17.52 -9.69
CA LEU A 135 -4.52 16.81 -9.67
C LEU A 135 -4.15 16.37 -8.25
N ILE A 136 -4.40 17.20 -7.24
CA ILE A 136 -4.25 16.83 -5.83
C ILE A 136 -5.10 15.58 -5.49
N LYS A 137 -6.36 15.54 -5.92
CA LYS A 137 -7.23 14.36 -5.68
C LYS A 137 -6.74 13.11 -6.37
N HIS A 138 -6.27 13.22 -7.62
CA HIS A 138 -5.71 12.08 -8.34
C HIS A 138 -4.41 11.59 -7.71
N LEU A 139 -3.58 12.50 -7.20
CA LEU A 139 -2.38 12.15 -6.42
C LEU A 139 -2.76 11.34 -5.17
N PHE A 140 -3.77 11.77 -4.41
CA PHE A 140 -4.25 11.00 -3.26
C PHE A 140 -4.84 9.66 -3.67
N PHE A 141 -5.59 9.60 -4.76
CA PHE A 141 -6.10 8.34 -5.30
C PHE A 141 -4.97 7.36 -5.59
N ASP A 142 -3.94 7.79 -6.32
CA ASP A 142 -2.79 6.93 -6.64
C ASP A 142 -2.04 6.49 -5.38
N LEU A 143 -1.79 7.42 -4.44
CA LEU A 143 -1.05 7.13 -3.23
C LEU A 143 -1.79 6.18 -2.28
N PHE A 144 -3.08 6.38 -2.05
CA PHE A 144 -3.86 5.52 -1.17
C PHE A 144 -4.18 4.16 -1.80
N THR A 145 -4.50 4.11 -3.10
CA THR A 145 -4.81 2.84 -3.77
C THR A 145 -3.59 1.95 -3.86
N ALA A 146 -2.47 2.48 -4.37
CA ALA A 146 -1.23 1.73 -4.48
C ALA A 146 -0.57 1.46 -3.12
N GLY A 147 -0.53 2.47 -2.25
CA GLY A 147 0.14 2.37 -0.95
C GLY A 147 -0.56 1.42 0.03
N THR A 148 -1.89 1.41 0.03
CA THR A 148 -2.65 0.57 0.98
C THR A 148 -2.58 -0.92 0.62
N ASP A 149 -2.94 -1.28 -0.63
CA ASP A 149 -3.04 -2.69 -1.02
C ASP A 149 -1.66 -3.37 -1.04
N THR A 150 -0.64 -2.72 -1.59
CA THR A 150 0.71 -3.30 -1.67
C THR A 150 1.34 -3.51 -0.30
N THR A 151 1.23 -2.54 0.61
CA THR A 151 1.78 -2.66 1.97
C THR A 151 1.02 -3.72 2.77
N THR A 152 -0.32 -3.76 2.65
CA THR A 152 -1.16 -4.77 3.32
C THR A 152 -0.77 -6.18 2.88
N SER A 153 -0.70 -6.43 1.57
CA SER A 153 -0.32 -7.74 1.05
C SER A 153 1.13 -8.10 1.40
N THR A 154 2.05 -7.15 1.37
CA THR A 154 3.45 -7.40 1.76
C THR A 154 3.56 -7.80 3.23
N LEU A 155 2.82 -7.14 4.12
CA LEU A 155 2.81 -7.47 5.54
C LEU A 155 2.14 -8.84 5.80
N GLU A 156 1.05 -9.13 5.09
CA GLU A 156 0.40 -10.44 5.15
C GLU A 156 1.36 -11.56 4.76
N TRP A 157 2.08 -11.41 3.64
CA TRP A 157 3.11 -12.36 3.21
C TRP A 157 4.27 -12.44 4.20
N ALA A 158 4.76 -11.31 4.70
CA ALA A 158 5.84 -11.29 5.69
C ALA A 158 5.46 -12.07 6.96
N MET A 159 4.23 -11.88 7.46
CA MET A 159 3.74 -12.60 8.64
C MET A 159 3.50 -14.09 8.35
N ALA A 160 3.03 -14.43 7.15
CA ALA A 160 2.88 -15.83 6.74
C ALA A 160 4.23 -16.57 6.66
N GLU A 161 5.27 -15.90 6.14
CA GLU A 161 6.63 -16.45 6.08
C GLU A 161 7.31 -16.51 7.47
N LEU A 162 6.96 -15.59 8.39
CA LEU A 162 7.46 -15.58 9.77
C LEU A 162 6.74 -16.58 10.70
N HIS A 163 5.52 -17.00 10.36
CA HIS A 163 4.78 -18.00 11.15
C HIS A 163 5.45 -19.37 11.05
N PRO A 164 5.72 -20.09 12.16
CA PRO A 164 6.43 -21.38 12.09
C PRO A 164 5.58 -22.49 11.44
N PRO A 165 6.17 -23.56 10.84
CA PRO A 165 7.59 -23.79 10.58
C PRO A 165 7.90 -24.42 9.18
N VAL A 166 8.63 -23.72 8.31
CA VAL A 166 9.35 -24.32 7.16
C VAL A 166 10.73 -23.65 7.03
N PRO A 167 11.82 -24.41 6.81
CA PRO A 167 13.15 -24.12 7.34
C PRO A 167 14.01 -23.12 6.54
N PHE A 168 13.41 -22.26 5.70
CA PHE A 168 14.16 -21.51 4.69
C PHE A 168 14.82 -20.21 5.17
N LEU A 169 14.35 -19.63 6.29
CA LEU A 169 14.81 -18.29 6.75
C LEU A 169 15.98 -18.31 7.75
N LEU A 170 16.43 -19.49 8.19
CA LEU A 170 17.64 -19.60 9.01
C LEU A 170 18.76 -20.22 8.19
N PRO A 171 19.96 -19.63 8.12
CA PRO A 171 21.11 -20.26 7.50
C PRO A 171 21.33 -21.64 8.10
N ARG A 172 21.14 -22.70 7.31
CA ARG A 172 21.38 -24.08 7.75
C ARG A 172 22.64 -24.61 7.11
N LYS A 173 23.44 -25.28 7.94
CA LYS A 173 24.53 -26.14 7.49
C LYS A 173 24.03 -27.57 7.53
N ALA A 174 24.13 -28.30 6.44
CA ALA A 174 23.81 -29.72 6.41
C ALA A 174 24.75 -30.46 7.39
N GLU A 175 24.20 -31.07 8.45
CA GLU A 175 25.02 -31.82 9.42
C GLU A 175 25.44 -33.20 8.89
N VAL A 176 24.74 -33.68 7.87
CA VAL A 176 24.93 -34.95 7.18
C VAL A 176 24.61 -34.80 5.70
N ASP A 177 25.06 -35.74 4.88
CA ASP A 177 24.63 -35.83 3.48
C ASP A 177 23.12 -36.13 3.45
N ILE A 178 22.35 -35.28 2.77
CA ILE A 178 20.89 -35.43 2.66
C ILE A 178 20.46 -35.37 1.20
N LYS A 179 19.58 -36.29 0.79
CA LYS A 179 19.02 -36.31 -0.57
C LYS A 179 17.71 -35.53 -0.59
N ILE A 180 17.66 -34.43 -1.36
CA ILE A 180 16.44 -33.68 -1.62
C ILE A 180 16.09 -33.85 -3.10
N HIS A 181 14.99 -34.54 -3.38
CA HIS A 181 14.60 -35.00 -4.71
C HIS A 181 15.75 -35.75 -5.43
N ASN A 182 16.22 -35.21 -6.55
CA ASN A 182 17.26 -35.81 -7.39
C ASN A 182 18.66 -35.26 -7.07
N PHE A 183 18.79 -34.44 -6.03
CA PHE A 183 20.04 -33.81 -5.64
C PHE A 183 20.52 -34.35 -4.29
N VAL A 184 21.83 -34.58 -4.19
CA VAL A 184 22.52 -34.88 -2.93
C VAL A 184 23.13 -33.59 -2.42
N ILE A 185 22.73 -33.18 -1.22
CA ILE A 185 23.30 -32.04 -0.50
C ILE A 185 24.35 -32.61 0.46
N PRO A 186 25.65 -32.32 0.24
CA PRO A 186 26.71 -32.87 1.09
C PRO A 186 26.72 -32.23 2.47
N LYS A 187 27.19 -32.99 3.46
CA LYS A 187 27.51 -32.54 4.81
C LYS A 187 28.43 -31.33 4.74
N GLY A 188 28.03 -30.28 5.44
CA GLY A 188 28.73 -29.01 5.49
C GLY A 188 28.26 -27.98 4.45
N ALA A 189 27.37 -28.36 3.52
CA ALA A 189 26.73 -27.40 2.63
C ALA A 189 25.94 -26.37 3.45
N GLN A 190 26.30 -25.10 3.29
CA GLN A 190 25.63 -23.98 3.96
C GLN A 190 24.69 -23.31 2.97
N PHE A 191 23.40 -23.35 3.27
CA PHE A 191 22.41 -22.55 2.55
C PHE A 191 22.40 -21.17 3.18
N ARG A 192 23.15 -20.25 2.58
CA ARG A 192 22.99 -18.83 2.84
C ARG A 192 21.94 -18.30 1.88
N GLU A 193 20.88 -17.74 2.45
CA GLU A 193 20.11 -16.73 1.74
C GLU A 193 21.06 -15.59 1.35
N VAL A 194 20.76 -14.91 0.24
CA VAL A 194 21.58 -13.87 -0.40
C VAL A 194 21.66 -12.63 0.50
N LEU A 195 22.30 -12.75 1.66
CA LEU A 195 22.52 -11.70 2.65
C LEU A 195 23.88 -11.02 2.46
N GLU A 196 24.75 -11.56 1.59
CA GLU A 196 26.11 -11.05 1.38
C GLU A 196 26.27 -10.14 0.15
N SER A 197 25.24 -10.00 -0.68
CA SER A 197 25.27 -9.08 -1.82
C SER A 197 24.71 -7.72 -1.42
N LYS A 198 25.32 -6.64 -1.92
CA LYS A 198 24.79 -5.26 -1.88
C LYS A 198 23.53 -5.10 -2.77
N ILE A 199 22.57 -6.01 -2.65
CA ILE A 199 21.28 -5.90 -3.33
C ILE A 199 20.46 -4.88 -2.55
N ASP A 200 19.97 -3.87 -3.25
CA ASP A 200 19.01 -2.91 -2.73
C ASP A 200 17.72 -2.96 -3.56
N VAL A 201 16.68 -2.34 -3.03
CA VAL A 201 15.37 -2.22 -3.68
C VAL A 201 15.21 -0.90 -4.43
N LYS A 202 16.30 -0.12 -4.61
CA LYS A 202 16.26 1.23 -5.18
C LYS A 202 16.27 1.24 -6.71
N GLY A 203 16.07 0.08 -7.33
CA GLY A 203 16.03 -0.06 -8.79
C GLY A 203 17.39 0.06 -9.48
N THR A 204 18.50 0.04 -8.72
CA THR A 204 19.86 0.03 -9.26
C THR A 204 20.40 -1.38 -9.44
N ASN A 205 19.81 -2.35 -8.73
CA ASN A 205 20.13 -3.76 -8.83
C ASN A 205 19.02 -4.51 -9.58
N PHE A 206 19.28 -4.94 -10.82
CA PHE A 206 18.31 -5.65 -11.64
C PHE A 206 18.00 -7.09 -11.16
N GLY A 207 18.72 -7.60 -10.16
CA GLY A 207 18.37 -8.84 -9.48
C GLY A 207 17.17 -8.71 -8.54
N LEU A 208 16.78 -7.49 -8.15
CA LEU A 208 15.65 -7.22 -7.27
C LEU A 208 15.03 -5.84 -7.56
N VAL A 209 13.85 -5.83 -8.22
CA VAL A 209 13.16 -4.58 -8.63
C VAL A 209 11.70 -4.49 -8.14
N PRO A 210 11.41 -4.69 -6.84
CA PRO A 210 10.03 -4.68 -6.32
C PRO A 210 9.36 -3.31 -6.44
N PHE A 211 10.14 -2.22 -6.55
CA PHE A 211 9.64 -0.86 -6.77
C PHE A 211 9.91 -0.35 -8.19
N GLY A 212 10.29 -1.24 -9.12
CA GLY A 212 10.75 -0.87 -10.45
C GLY A 212 12.11 -0.18 -10.46
N GLY A 213 12.37 0.62 -11.50
CA GLY A 213 13.62 1.36 -11.67
C GLY A 213 13.51 2.46 -12.73
N GLY A 214 14.53 3.33 -12.78
CA GLY A 214 14.60 4.43 -13.75
C GLY A 214 13.52 5.51 -13.55
N ARG A 215 13.04 6.11 -14.65
CA ARG A 215 12.11 7.28 -14.64
C ARG A 215 10.73 7.00 -14.03
N ARG A 216 10.35 5.74 -13.85
CA ARG A 216 9.04 5.31 -13.33
C ARG A 216 9.19 4.45 -12.06
N ILE A 217 10.30 4.61 -11.33
CA ILE A 217 10.45 3.99 -10.02
C ILE A 217 9.32 4.46 -9.09
N CYS A 218 8.83 3.56 -8.23
CA CYS A 218 7.72 3.84 -7.34
C CYS A 218 8.01 5.08 -6.47
N PRO A 219 7.19 6.14 -6.55
CA PRO A 219 7.36 7.33 -5.71
C PRO A 219 7.05 7.04 -4.23
N GLY A 220 6.29 5.98 -3.94
CA GLY A 220 5.97 5.52 -2.59
C GLY A 220 7.08 4.74 -1.88
N LEU A 221 8.23 4.48 -2.53
CA LEU A 221 9.36 3.73 -1.95
C LEU A 221 9.79 4.26 -0.56
N PRO A 222 9.98 5.58 -0.34
CA PRO A 222 10.40 6.09 0.97
C PRO A 222 9.36 5.86 2.06
N LEU A 223 8.08 5.90 1.71
CA LEU A 223 6.97 5.65 2.62
C LEU A 223 6.89 4.16 2.97
N ALA A 224 6.92 3.28 1.97
CA ALA A 224 6.85 1.83 2.15
C ALA A 224 8.00 1.28 3.03
N ILE A 225 9.24 1.74 2.80
CA ILE A 225 10.41 1.33 3.60
C ILE A 225 10.30 1.77 5.07
N ARG A 226 9.57 2.85 5.37
CA ARG A 226 9.34 3.29 6.75
C ARG A 226 8.18 2.55 7.39
N MET A 227 7.11 2.27 6.64
CA MET A 227 5.91 1.63 7.17
C MET A 227 6.13 0.14 7.46
N LEU A 228 6.69 -0.62 6.51
CA LEU A 228 6.77 -2.07 6.62
C LEU A 228 7.54 -2.58 7.86
N PRO A 229 8.69 -2.01 8.26
CA PRO A 229 9.41 -2.48 9.45
C PRO A 229 8.80 -2.06 10.79
N LEU A 230 7.86 -1.09 10.78
CA LEU A 230 7.23 -0.55 11.99
C LEU A 230 5.88 -1.21 12.33
N MET A 231 5.34 -1.99 11.40
CA MET A 231 4.06 -2.69 11.52
C MET A 231 4.28 -4.13 11.98
#